data_AF-A0A7X4CR87-F1
#
_entry.id   AF-A0A7X4CR87-F1
#
_cell.length_a   1.000
_cell.length_b   1.000
_cell.length_c   1.000
_cell.angle_alpha   90.00
_cell.angle_beta   90.00
_cell.angle_gamma   90.00
#
_symmetry.space_group_name_H-M   'P 1'
#
loop_
_entity.id
_entity.type
_entity.pdbx_description
1 polymer ?
#
loop_
_entity_poly.entity_id
_entity_poly.type
_entity_poly.pdbx_seq_one_letter_code
_entity_poly.pdbx_strand_id
1 'polypeptide(L)' 'MGHKTNVLSRSDICAIYQCLDGHIHLKYRTLDLAMDPEEFYQVARVFSDAMHTLRKVEEPIDDKINLKDLDIYYKV' A
#
# COMPACT_ATOMS: atom_id res chain seq x y z
N MET A 1 -1.34 24.45 22.12
CA MET A 1 -2.52 23.56 22.16
C MET A 1 -2.24 22.41 21.21
N GLY A 2 -2.01 21.20 21.72
CA GLY A 2 -1.67 20.05 20.87
C GLY A 2 -2.92 19.54 20.16
N HIS A 3 -2.95 19.65 18.84
CA HIS A 3 -3.96 18.97 18.03
C HIS A 3 -3.87 17.47 18.35
N LYS A 4 -4.96 16.89 18.88
CA LYS A 4 -4.98 15.45 19.19
C LYS A 4 -4.94 14.70 17.86
N THR A 5 -3.83 14.05 17.56
CA THR A 5 -3.68 13.21 16.37
C THR A 5 -3.86 11.74 16.77
N ASN A 6 -4.72 11.02 16.06
CA ASN A 6 -4.82 9.57 16.20
C ASN A 6 -3.76 8.92 15.30
N VAL A 7 -2.87 8.10 15.88
CA VAL A 7 -1.88 7.36 15.10
C VAL A 7 -2.58 6.20 14.39
N LEU A 8 -2.53 6.18 13.06
CA LEU A 8 -3.09 5.10 12.25
C LEU A 8 -2.05 4.01 11.98
N SER A 9 -0.81 4.41 11.68
CA SER A 9 0.33 3.52 11.46
C SER A 9 1.63 4.25 11.73
N ARG A 10 2.65 3.56 12.25
CA ARG A 10 3.96 4.13 12.53
C ARG A 10 5.07 3.09 12.42
N SER A 11 6.12 3.45 11.69
CA SER A 11 7.43 2.79 11.67
C SER A 11 8.52 3.82 11.96
N ASP A 12 9.79 3.41 11.89
CA ASP A 12 10.94 4.28 12.16
C ASP A 12 11.08 5.43 11.15
N ILE A 13 10.59 5.24 9.92
CA ILE A 13 10.78 6.20 8.80
C ILE A 13 9.48 6.78 8.25
N CYS A 14 8.33 6.18 8.59
CA CYS A 14 7.04 6.55 8.06
C CYS A 14 5.99 6.56 9.17
N ALA A 15 5.11 7.55 9.17
CA ALA A 15 3.96 7.56 10.07
C ALA A 15 2.74 8.19 9.41
N ILE A 16 1.58 7.61 9.70
CA ILE A 16 0.29 8.04 9.20
C ILE A 16 -0.57 8.39 10.41
N TYR A 17 -1.13 9.60 10.40
CA TYR A 17 -1.96 10.12 11.47
C TYR A 17 -3.29 10.64 10.91
N GLN A 18 -4.34 10.55 11.70
CA GLN A 18 -5.59 11.26 11.45
C GLN A 18 -5.72 12.42 12.43
N CYS A 19 -5.92 13.62 11.90
CA CYS A 19 -6.20 14.82 12.67
C CYS A 19 -7.69 14.92 13.01
N LEU A 20 -8.04 15.67 14.06
CA LEU A 20 -9.44 15.86 14.48
C LEU A 20 -10.30 16.59 13.44
N ASP A 21 -9.67 17.34 12.55
CA ASP A 21 -10.30 18.02 11.41
C ASP A 21 -10.62 17.06 10.25
N GLY A 22 -10.26 15.78 10.38
CA GLY A 22 -10.54 14.74 9.39
C GLY A 22 -9.43 14.53 8.37
N HIS A 23 -8.38 15.37 8.38
CA HIS A 23 -7.25 15.21 7.47
C HIS A 23 -6.36 14.03 7.87
N ILE A 24 -5.75 13.41 6.86
CA ILE A 24 -4.73 12.38 7.01
C ILE A 24 -3.36 13.00 6.78
N HIS A 25 -2.46 12.84 7.73
CA HIS A 25 -1.07 13.24 7.60
C HIS A 25 -0.19 12.03 7.28
N LEU A 26 0.50 12.07 6.15
CA LEU A 26 1.56 11.14 5.79
C LEU A 26 2.92 11.81 6.03
N LYS A 27 3.67 11.29 7.00
CA LYS A 27 5.04 11.73 7.30
C LYS A 27 6.03 10.68 6.85
N TYR A 28 6.93 11.05 5.95
CA TYR A 28 8.02 10.20 5.47
C TYR A 28 9.29 11.04 5.27
N ARG A 29 10.30 10.86 6.12
CA ARG A 29 11.53 11.69 6.12
C ARG A 29 11.20 13.19 6.17
N THR A 30 11.52 13.94 5.11
CA THR A 30 11.25 15.39 4.97
C THR A 30 9.90 15.68 4.32
N LEU A 31 9.16 14.64 3.92
CA LEU A 31 7.82 14.75 3.36
C LEU A 31 6.81 14.76 4.51
N ASP A 32 6.01 15.83 4.60
CA ASP A 32 4.87 15.94 5.50
C ASP A 32 3.69 16.42 4.65
N LEU A 33 2.79 15.50 4.32
CA LEU A 33 1.63 15.76 3.47
C LEU A 33 0.37 15.67 4.33
N ALA A 34 -0.45 16.72 4.29
CA ALA A 34 -1.82 16.69 4.77
C ALA A 34 -2.74 16.53 3.56
N MET A 35 -3.63 15.54 3.62
CA MET A 35 -4.58 15.21 2.56
C MET A 35 -5.95 14.98 3.18
N ASP A 36 -7.01 15.13 2.41
CA ASP A 36 -8.30 14.57 2.81
C ASP A 36 -8.29 13.02 2.71
N PRO A 37 -9.27 12.32 3.31
CA PRO A 37 -9.32 10.87 3.27
C PRO A 37 -9.44 10.28 1.85
N GLU A 38 -10.07 11.00 0.92
CA GLU A 38 -10.28 10.52 -0.46
C GLU A 38 -8.96 10.58 -1.25
N GLU A 39 -8.25 11.69 -1.17
CA GLU A 39 -6.90 11.89 -1.72
C GLU A 39 -5.93 10.84 -1.17
N PHE A 40 -5.94 10.60 0.15
CA PHE A 40 -5.11 9.58 0.76
C PHE A 40 -5.42 8.18 0.22
N TYR A 41 -6.70 7.83 0.04
CA TYR A 41 -7.10 6.53 -0.50
C TYR A 41 -6.63 6.35 -1.95
N GLN A 42 -6.72 7.39 -2.78
CA GLN A 42 -6.23 7.35 -4.17
C GLN A 42 -4.71 7.11 -4.20
N VAL A 43 -3.94 7.85 -3.39
CA VAL A 43 -2.48 7.68 -3.29
C VAL A 43 -2.13 6.27 -2.79
N ALA A 44 -2.81 5.79 -1.74
CA ALA A 44 -2.59 4.45 -1.21
C ALA A 44 -2.87 3.35 -2.24
N ARG A 45 -3.92 3.51 -3.07
CA ARG A 45 -4.22 2.59 -4.17
C ARG A 45 -3.09 2.56 -5.20
N VAL A 46 -2.59 3.73 -5.63
CA VAL A 46 -1.48 3.79 -6.58
C VAL A 46 -0.23 3.09 -6.04
N PHE A 47 0.13 3.31 -4.77
CA PHE A 47 1.25 2.60 -4.15
C PHE A 47 1.01 1.09 -4.06
N SER A 48 -0.21 0.66 -3.73
CA SER A 48 -0.57 -0.77 -3.70
C SER A 48 -0.41 -1.42 -5.07
N ASP A 49 -0.89 -0.78 -6.13
CA ASP A 49 -0.80 -1.29 -7.50
C ASP A 49 0.65 -1.33 -8.00
N ALA A 50 1.44 -0.31 -7.66
CA ALA A 50 2.88 -0.29 -7.96
C ALA A 50 3.62 -1.43 -7.24
N MET A 51 3.35 -1.64 -5.94
CA MET A 51 3.94 -2.73 -5.16
C MET A 51 3.56 -4.11 -5.71
N HIS A 52 2.30 -4.29 -6.13
CA HIS A 52 1.85 -5.53 -6.74
C HIS A 52 2.56 -5.79 -8.08
N THR A 53 2.77 -4.75 -8.89
CA THR A 53 3.52 -4.84 -10.14
C THR A 53 4.99 -5.15 -9.89
N LEU A 54 5.63 -4.50 -8.92
CA LEU A 54 7.02 -4.78 -8.55
C LEU A 54 7.21 -6.23 -8.10
N ARG A 55 6.31 -6.76 -7.27
CA ARG A 55 6.37 -8.16 -6.82
C ARG A 55 6.27 -9.17 -7.95
N LYS A 56 5.53 -8.87 -9.03
CA LYS A 56 5.46 -9.71 -10.23
C LYS A 56 6.76 -9.71 -11.02
N VAL A 57 7.53 -8.64 -10.95
CA VAL A 57 8.85 -8.52 -11.60
C VAL A 57 9.95 -9.13 -10.72
N GLU A 58 9.78 -9.06 -9.40
CA GLU A 58 10.71 -9.57 -8.39
C GLU A 58 10.39 -11.00 -7.92
N GLU A 59 9.53 -11.76 -8.61
CA GLU A 59 9.38 -13.19 -8.30
C GLU A 59 10.76 -13.86 -8.40
N PRO A 60 11.30 -14.43 -7.30
CA PRO A 60 12.29 -15.47 -7.46
C PRO A 60 11.60 -16.58 -8.25
N ILE A 61 12.25 -17.12 -9.27
CA ILE A 61 11.82 -18.36 -9.92
C ILE A 61 11.91 -19.46 -8.84
N ASP A 62 10.85 -19.64 -8.06
CA ASP A 62 10.58 -20.89 -7.36
C ASP A 62 9.65 -21.66 -8.28
N ASP A 63 10.27 -22.44 -9.18
CA ASP A 63 9.62 -23.43 -10.03
C ASP A 63 8.97 -24.53 -9.18
N LYS A 64 7.88 -24.18 -8.51
CA LYS A 64 6.82 -25.12 -8.22
C LYS A 64 5.66 -24.81 -9.15
N ILE A 65 5.91 -25.08 -10.43
CA ILE A 65 4.84 -25.41 -11.37
C ILE A 65 4.04 -26.54 -10.73
N ASN A 66 2.88 -26.22 -10.18
CA ASN A 66 1.96 -27.23 -9.67
C ASN A 66 1.27 -27.86 -10.88
N LEU A 67 1.92 -28.88 -11.46
CA LEU A 67 1.41 -29.68 -12.59
C LEU A 67 0.04 -30.32 -12.34
N LYS A 68 -0.49 -30.23 -11.11
CA LYS A 68 -1.83 -30.69 -10.74
C LYS A 68 -2.93 -29.68 -11.03
N ASP A 69 -2.61 -28.40 -11.19
CA ASP A 69 -3.58 -27.35 -11.51
C ASP A 69 -3.66 -27.10 -13.03
N LEU A 70 -2.84 -27.81 -13.82
CA LEU A 70 -2.88 -27.78 -15.29
C LEU A 70 -3.86 -28.82 -15.84
N ASP A 71 -5.05 -28.91 -15.25
CA ASP A 71 -6.17 -29.67 -15.82
C ASP A 71 -7.24 -28.69 -16.29
N ILE A 72 -6.95 -28.01 -17.40
CA ILE A 72 -7.99 -27.34 -18.18
C ILE A 72 -7.88 -27.84 -19.62
N TYR A 73 -8.46 -29.02 -19.81
CA TYR A 73 -9.29 -29.43 -20.93
C TYR A 73 -9.23 -28.58 -22.22
N TYR A 74 -8.70 -29.24 -23.25
CA TYR A 74 -8.84 -28.96 -24.67
C TYR A 74 -10.29 -28.64 -25.11
N LYS A 75 -10.41 -27.80 -26.14
CA LYS A 75 -11.22 -28.17 -27.31
C LYS A 75 -10.57 -27.67 -28.60
N VAL A 76 -10.14 -28.65 -29.40
CA VAL A 76 -9.75 -28.53 -30.82
C VAL A 76 -10.95 -28.08 -31.64
#